data_AF-A0A930M284-F1
#
_entry.id   AF-A0A930M284-F1
#
_cell.length_a   1.000
_cell.length_b   1.000
_cell.length_c   1.000
_cell.angle_alpha   90.00
_cell.angle_beta   90.00
_cell.angle_gamma   90.00
#
_symmetry.space_group_name_H-M   'P 1'
#
loop_
_entity.id
_entity.type
_entity.pdbx_description
1 polymer ?
#
loop_
_entity_poly.entity_id
_entity_poly.type
_entity_poly.pdbx_seq_one_letter_code
_entity_poly.pdbx_strand_id
1 'polypeptide(L)' 'MSRVPNPAHGVGQDIRIARRALGWSQTELANRAQVSRPTIARVETGVNISTGTLEKVVKALGKRLHISDQP' A
#
# COMPACT_ATOMS: atom_id res chain seq x y z
N MET A 1 -20.43 -17.33 -6.19
CA MET A 1 -20.66 -16.01 -5.58
C MET A 1 -20.32 -16.11 -4.10
N SER A 2 -19.13 -15.68 -3.70
CA SER A 2 -18.79 -15.46 -2.29
C SER A 2 -17.72 -14.37 -2.26
N ARG A 3 -18.15 -13.11 -2.27
CA ARG A 3 -17.25 -12.03 -1.85
C ARG A 3 -17.11 -12.18 -0.35
N VAL A 4 -16.01 -12.79 0.09
CA VAL A 4 -15.58 -12.68 1.48
C VAL A 4 -15.39 -11.18 1.73
N PRO A 5 -16.10 -10.57 2.68
CA PRO A 5 -15.86 -9.18 3.05
C PRO A 5 -14.40 -9.11 3.53
N ASN A 6 -13.54 -8.33 2.87
CA ASN A 6 -12.23 -8.01 3.45
C ASN A 6 -12.54 -7.03 4.60
N PRO A 7 -12.38 -7.44 5.87
CA PRO A 7 -12.81 -6.62 7.01
C PRO A 7 -11.88 -5.42 7.12
N ALA A 8 -12.25 -4.30 6.49
CA ALA A 8 -11.74 -2.94 6.69
C ALA A 8 -10.28 -2.80 7.18
N HIS A 9 -9.34 -3.50 6.57
CA HIS A 9 -7.94 -3.11 6.61
C HIS A 9 -7.78 -2.02 5.55
N GLY A 10 -7.67 -0.76 5.97
CA GLY A 10 -7.43 0.33 5.03
C GLY A 10 -6.20 0.04 4.17
N VAL A 11 -6.15 0.56 2.94
CA VAL A 11 -5.09 0.30 1.95
C VAL A 11 -3.65 0.41 2.51
N GLY A 12 -3.43 1.26 3.52
CA GLY A 12 -2.14 1.37 4.21
C GLY A 12 -1.73 0.10 4.96
N GLN A 13 -2.67 -0.59 5.58
CA GLN A 13 -2.41 -1.85 6.27
C GLN A 13 -2.11 -2.98 5.27
N ASP A 14 -2.80 -3.04 4.14
CA ASP A 14 -2.51 -4.00 3.07
C ASP A 14 -1.08 -3.81 2.53
N ILE A 15 -0.66 -2.56 2.35
CA ILE A 15 0.72 -2.20 1.96
C ILE A 15 1.72 -2.67 3.01
N ARG A 16 1.44 -2.45 4.31
CA ARG A 16 2.30 -2.91 5.40
C ARG A 16 2.44 -4.42 5.41
N ILE A 17 1.35 -5.15 5.23
CA ILE A 17 1.33 -6.62 5.18
C ILE A 17 2.15 -7.09 3.99
N ALA A 18 1.90 -6.56 2.79
CA ALA A 18 2.63 -6.92 1.57
C ALA A 18 4.14 -6.67 1.72
N ARG A 19 4.54 -5.53 2.28
CA ARG A 19 5.96 -5.22 2.56
C ARG A 19 6.58 -6.25 3.50
N ARG A 20 5.91 -6.58 4.61
CA ARG A 20 6.41 -7.55 5.60
C ARG A 20 6.52 -8.95 5.02
N ALA A 21 5.57 -9.36 4.16
CA ALA A 21 5.62 -10.65 3.48
C ALA A 21 6.84 -10.80 2.56
N LEU A 22 7.37 -9.68 2.04
CA LEU A 22 8.61 -9.62 1.26
C LEU A 22 9.88 -9.49 2.12
N GLY A 23 9.76 -9.43 3.46
CA GLY A 23 10.89 -9.22 4.36
C GLY A 23 11.48 -7.80 4.32
N TRP A 24 10.78 -6.85 3.71
CA TRP A 24 11.32 -5.50 3.50
C TRP A 24 11.09 -4.58 4.71
N SER A 25 12.06 -3.72 5.00
CA SER A 25 11.87 -2.58 5.92
C SER A 25 11.11 -1.43 5.24
N GLN A 26 10.62 -0.46 6.01
CA GLN A 26 10.01 0.74 5.42
C GLN A 26 11.00 1.52 4.54
N THR A 27 12.28 1.57 4.91
CA THR A 27 13.36 2.16 4.11
C THR A 27 13.52 1.41 2.78
N GLU A 28 13.46 0.08 2.83
CA GLU A 28 13.64 -0.77 1.65
C GLU A 28 12.53 -0.58 0.61
N LEU A 29 11.29 -0.46 1.09
CA LEU A 29 10.15 -0.10 0.25
C LEU A 29 10.26 1.34 -0.26
N ALA A 30 10.71 2.27 0.57
CA ALA A 30 10.89 3.67 0.18
C ALA A 30 11.89 3.82 -0.97
N ASN A 31 13.02 3.11 -0.89
CA ASN A 31 14.05 3.08 -1.93
C ASN A 31 13.49 2.53 -3.26
N ARG A 32 12.76 1.41 -3.21
CA ARG A 32 12.13 0.80 -4.41
C ARG A 32 11.04 1.67 -5.02
N ALA A 33 10.26 2.35 -4.19
CA ALA A 33 9.19 3.24 -4.62
C ALA A 33 9.68 4.65 -4.99
N GLN A 34 10.97 4.95 -4.81
CA GLN A 34 11.58 6.26 -5.02
C GLN A 34 10.85 7.38 -4.26
N VAL A 35 10.59 7.14 -2.97
CA VAL A 35 9.99 8.10 -2.03
C VAL A 35 10.76 8.11 -0.71
N SER A 36 10.44 9.06 0.16
CA SER A 36 11.04 9.11 1.50
C SER A 36 10.48 8.02 2.43
N ARG A 37 11.28 7.53 3.38
CA ARG A 37 10.79 6.62 4.44
C ARG A 37 9.60 7.22 5.23
N PRO A 38 9.59 8.51 5.63
CA PRO A 38 8.41 9.14 6.24
C PRO A 38 7.16 9.09 5.36
N THR A 39 7.31 9.16 4.04
CA THR A 39 6.20 8.95 3.09
C THR A 39 5.64 7.53 3.23
N ILE A 40 6.48 6.49 3.28
CA ILE A 40 6.03 5.11 3.50
C ILE A 40 5.33 4.96 4.86
N ALA A 41 5.85 5.57 5.92
CA ALA A 41 5.21 5.52 7.23
C ALA A 41 3.78 6.09 7.19
N ARG A 42 3.57 7.25 6.53
CA ARG A 42 2.23 7.84 6.33
C ARG A 42 1.34 6.98 5.42
N VAL A 43 1.92 6.38 4.39
CA VAL A 43 1.20 5.46 3.49
C VAL A 43 0.62 4.29 4.28
N GLU A 44 1.43 3.68 5.16
CA GLU A 44 0.99 2.54 5.96
C GLU A 44 -0.05 2.89 7.05
N THR A 45 -0.22 4.17 7.39
CA THR A 45 -1.26 4.62 8.32
C THR A 45 -2.53 5.11 7.61
N GLY A 46 -2.53 5.20 6.27
CA GLY A 46 -3.70 5.61 5.50
C GLY A 46 -4.01 7.12 5.51
N VAL A 47 -3.09 7.97 5.97
CA VAL A 47 -3.34 9.41 6.18
C VAL A 47 -2.85 10.25 5.00
N ASN A 48 -3.75 11.01 4.36
CA ASN A 48 -3.46 12.04 3.34
C ASN A 48 -2.42 11.62 2.29
N ILE A 49 -2.73 10.55 1.56
CA ILE A 49 -1.86 9.97 0.53
C ILE A 49 -2.38 10.36 -0.83
N SER A 50 -1.53 10.92 -1.69
CA SER A 50 -1.91 11.13 -3.09
C SER A 50 -1.97 9.80 -3.86
N THR A 51 -2.88 9.70 -4.82
CA THR A 51 -2.99 8.53 -5.70
C THR A 51 -1.67 8.20 -6.40
N GLY A 52 -0.93 9.20 -6.86
CA GLY A 52 0.40 8.99 -7.47
C GLY A 52 1.45 8.42 -6.51
N THR A 53 1.41 8.76 -5.21
CA THR A 53 2.28 8.13 -4.21
C THR A 53 1.87 6.69 -3.98
N LEU A 54 0.56 6.43 -3.90
CA LEU A 54 0.01 5.11 -3.72
C LEU A 54 0.41 4.18 -4.88
N GLU A 55 0.30 4.65 -6.12
CA GLU A 55 0.71 3.92 -7.33
C GLU A 55 2.19 3.53 -7.30
N LYS A 56 3.09 4.46 -6.95
CA LYS A 56 4.53 4.17 -6.84
C LYS A 56 4.80 3.04 -5.84
N VAL A 57 4.15 3.09 -4.68
CA VAL A 57 4.31 2.10 -3.61
C VAL A 57 3.75 0.74 -4.03
N VAL A 58 2.54 0.71 -4.60
CA VAL A 58 1.90 -0.51 -5.08
C VAL A 58 2.70 -1.16 -6.21
N LYS A 59 3.23 -0.36 -7.14
CA LYS A 59 4.11 -0.85 -8.22
C LYS A 59 5.41 -1.43 -7.67
N ALA A 60 6.03 -0.78 -6.69
CA ALA A 60 7.24 -1.28 -6.02
C ALA A 60 7.03 -2.64 -5.31
N LEU A 61 5.80 -2.90 -4.85
CA LEU A 61 5.39 -4.19 -4.25
C LEU A 61 5.02 -5.25 -5.29
N GLY A 62 5.09 -4.96 -6.59
CA GLY A 62 4.63 -5.86 -7.66
C GLY A 62 3.12 -6.09 -7.63
N LYS A 63 2.35 -5.12 -7.14
CA LYS A 63 0.88 -5.17 -7.03
C LYS A 63 0.25 -4.17 -8.01
N ARG A 64 -1.08 -4.16 -8.10
CA ARG A 64 -1.86 -3.22 -8.93
C ARG A 64 -2.98 -2.60 -8.09
N LEU A 65 -3.23 -1.32 -8.31
CA LEU A 65 -4.35 -0.61 -7.69
C LEU A 65 -5.62 -0.91 -8.50
N HIS A 66 -6.70 -1.27 -7.81
CA HIS A 66 -8.00 -1.50 -8.41
C HIS A 66 -9.03 -0.63 -7.68
N ILE A 67 -9.71 0.23 -8.43
CA ILE A 67 -10.81 1.05 -7.91
C ILE A 67 -12.09 0.38 -8.40
N SER A 68 -12.94 -0.02 -7.47
CA SER A 68 -14.28 -0.51 -7.76
C SER A 68 -15.27 0.36 -7.04
N ASP A 69 -16.23 0.89 -7.77
CA ASP A 69 -17.47 1.40 -7.20
C ASP A 69 -18.38 0.19 -6.97
N GLN A 70 -18.82 -0.01 -5.72
CA GLN A 70 -19.84 -1.02 -5.42
C GLN A 70 -21.14 -0.26 -5.16
N PRO A 71 -22.21 -0.52 -5.93
CA PRO A 71 -23.54 -0.05 -5.57
C PRO A 71 -24.05 -0.68 -4.27
#